data_AF-A0A367QMU7-F1
#
_entry.id   AF-A0A367QMU7-F1
#
_cell.length_a   1.000
_cell.length_b   1.000
_cell.length_c   1.000
_cell.angle_alpha   90.00
_cell.angle_beta   90.00
_cell.angle_gamma   90.00
#
_symmetry.space_group_name_H-M   'P 1'
#
loop_
_entity.id
_entity.type
_entity.pdbx_description
1 polymer ?
#
loop_
_entity_poly.entity_id
_entity_poly.type
_entity_poly.pdbx_seq_one_letter_code
_entity_poly.pdbx_strand_id
1 'polypeptide(L)'
;MGELNELFESSTVTFVGVKADSSTISNTFTLNGIKGFQTFNFTNFTNIISTSWQQVSPFHQFDNIVISDSTTTTVPEPTSILGLLSFAAIGLGSALTYKKAAT
;
A
#
# COMPACT_ATOMS: atom_id res chain seq x y z
N MET A 1 12.87 -27.50 23.87
CA MET A 1 12.25 -28.60 23.09
C MET A 1 11.93 -28.02 21.73
N GLY A 2 12.35 -28.68 20.66
CA GLY A 2 12.14 -28.21 19.28
C GLY A 2 11.47 -29.30 18.47
N GLU A 3 10.47 -28.95 17.69
CA GLU A 3 9.76 -29.89 16.84
C GLU A 3 10.15 -29.71 15.36
N LEU A 4 10.34 -30.86 14.72
CA LEU A 4 10.71 -31.01 13.32
C LEU A 4 9.42 -31.01 12.49
N ASN A 5 9.33 -30.10 11.51
CA ASN A 5 8.31 -30.05 10.46
C ASN A 5 6.88 -29.68 10.91
N GLU A 6 6.69 -28.45 11.41
CA GLU A 6 5.41 -27.95 11.91
C GLU A 6 4.41 -27.63 10.77
N LEU A 7 3.49 -28.55 10.50
CA LEU A 7 2.15 -28.20 10.02
C LEU A 7 1.44 -27.50 11.19
N PHE A 8 1.03 -26.26 11.02
CA PHE A 8 0.17 -25.59 11.99
C PHE A 8 -1.25 -26.10 11.83
N GLU A 9 -1.99 -26.11 12.93
CA GLU A 9 -3.44 -26.23 12.86
C GLU A 9 -4.00 -25.17 11.90
N SER A 10 -4.84 -25.61 10.98
CA SER A 10 -5.61 -24.70 10.12
C SER A 10 -6.38 -23.74 11.01
N SER A 11 -6.28 -22.44 10.72
CA SER A 11 -6.96 -21.41 11.50
C SER A 11 -7.77 -20.50 10.60
N THR A 12 -8.87 -19.99 11.14
CA THR A 12 -9.76 -19.09 10.43
C THR A 12 -9.67 -17.69 11.02
N VAL A 13 -9.81 -16.69 10.16
CA VAL A 13 -9.90 -15.28 10.55
C VAL A 13 -11.14 -14.70 9.91
N THR A 14 -12.02 -14.14 10.74
CA THR A 14 -13.22 -13.45 10.30
C THR A 14 -13.03 -11.95 10.40
N PHE A 15 -13.17 -11.27 9.28
CA PHE A 15 -13.23 -9.82 9.19
C PHE A 15 -14.68 -9.39 9.16
N VAL A 16 -15.03 -8.44 10.01
CA VAL A 16 -16.32 -7.75 10.02
C VAL A 16 -16.10 -6.33 9.53
N GLY A 17 -16.76 -5.96 8.45
CA GLY A 17 -16.76 -4.62 7.89
C GLY A 17 -18.04 -3.88 8.23
N VAL A 18 -17.93 -2.61 8.60
CA VAL A 18 -19.06 -1.67 8.70
C VAL A 18 -19.07 -0.84 7.42
N LYS A 19 -20.22 -0.83 6.73
CA LYS A 19 -20.43 -0.05 5.51
C LYS A 19 -20.83 1.39 5.83
N ALA A 20 -20.70 2.28 4.85
CA ALA A 20 -21.11 3.69 4.97
C ALA A 20 -22.61 3.86 5.32
N ASP A 21 -23.45 2.89 4.97
CA ASP A 21 -24.88 2.85 5.34
C ASP A 21 -25.14 2.21 6.73
N SER A 22 -24.09 1.99 7.52
CA SER A 22 -24.11 1.32 8.83
C SER A 22 -24.46 -0.17 8.80
N SER A 23 -24.72 -0.78 7.64
CA SER A 23 -24.86 -2.23 7.54
C SER A 23 -23.50 -2.92 7.73
N THR A 24 -23.53 -4.22 8.04
CA THR A 24 -22.31 -5.01 8.24
C THR A 24 -22.16 -6.09 7.17
N ILE A 25 -20.92 -6.47 6.89
CA ILE A 25 -20.58 -7.61 6.05
C ILE A 25 -19.42 -8.38 6.70
N SER A 26 -19.43 -9.70 6.59
CA SER A 26 -18.35 -10.54 7.10
C SER A 26 -17.70 -11.34 5.98
N ASN A 27 -16.38 -11.50 6.04
CA ASN A 27 -15.60 -12.40 5.20
C ASN A 27 -14.71 -13.26 6.10
N THR A 28 -14.70 -14.56 5.88
CA THR A 28 -13.88 -15.51 6.65
C THR A 28 -12.87 -16.17 5.73
N PHE A 29 -11.61 -16.17 6.15
CA PHE A 29 -10.52 -16.82 5.43
C PHE A 29 -9.95 -17.97 6.25
N THR A 30 -9.56 -19.04 5.57
CA THR A 30 -8.94 -20.23 6.18
C THR A 30 -7.49 -20.31 5.73
N LEU A 31 -6.57 -20.36 6.69
CA LEU A 31 -5.14 -20.55 6.45
C LEU A 31 -4.85 -22.04 6.23
N ASN A 32 -3.94 -22.34 5.31
CA ASN A 32 -3.59 -23.73 4.96
C ASN A 32 -2.67 -24.47 5.97
N GLY A 33 -2.32 -23.85 7.10
CA GLY A 33 -1.42 -24.45 8.11
C GLY A 33 0.07 -24.47 7.73
N ILE A 34 0.47 -23.85 6.62
CA ILE A 34 1.87 -23.76 6.16
C ILE A 34 2.45 -22.38 6.51
N LYS A 35 3.68 -22.33 7.04
CA LYS A 35 4.37 -21.06 7.32
C LYS A 35 4.51 -20.23 6.04
N GLY A 36 4.05 -18.99 6.08
CA GLY A 36 4.17 -18.03 4.99
C GLY A 36 2.96 -17.12 4.87
N PHE A 37 3.11 -16.03 4.12
CA PHE A 37 1.99 -15.15 3.79
C PHE A 37 1.08 -15.80 2.75
N GLN A 38 -0.23 -15.65 2.93
CA GLN A 38 -1.26 -16.09 1.99
C GLN A 38 -2.06 -14.85 1.55
N THR A 39 -2.32 -14.75 0.26
CA THR A 39 -3.12 -13.65 -0.30
C THR A 39 -4.58 -14.07 -0.37
N PHE A 40 -5.45 -13.24 0.18
CA PHE A 40 -6.90 -13.45 0.14
C PHE A 40 -7.59 -12.25 -0.52
N ASN A 41 -8.59 -12.54 -1.35
CA ASN A 41 -9.44 -11.52 -1.94
C ASN A 41 -10.74 -11.42 -1.16
N PHE A 42 -11.07 -10.22 -0.70
CA PHE A 42 -12.37 -9.96 -0.11
C PHE A 42 -13.45 -9.95 -1.20
N THR A 43 -14.60 -10.54 -0.91
CA THR A 43 -15.74 -10.62 -1.83
C THR A 43 -16.89 -9.75 -1.34
N ASN A 44 -17.44 -8.91 -2.22
CA ASN A 44 -18.51 -7.94 -1.91
C ASN A 44 -18.20 -6.96 -0.78
N PHE A 45 -16.92 -6.77 -0.45
CA PHE A 45 -16.42 -5.96 0.65
C PHE A 45 -16.14 -4.53 0.19
N THR A 46 -17.20 -3.84 -0.26
CA THR A 46 -17.14 -2.49 -0.82
C THR A 46 -17.84 -1.48 0.09
N ASN A 47 -17.51 -0.18 -0.08
CA ASN A 47 -18.03 0.93 0.72
C ASN A 47 -17.85 0.74 2.23
N ILE A 48 -16.74 0.13 2.63
CA ILE A 48 -16.39 -0.17 4.02
C ILE A 48 -15.71 1.05 4.63
N ILE A 49 -16.21 1.51 5.77
CA ILE A 49 -15.64 2.63 6.53
C ILE A 49 -14.78 2.16 7.70
N SER A 50 -14.98 0.94 8.17
CA SER A 50 -14.13 0.30 9.17
C SER A 50 -14.18 -1.22 9.05
N THR A 51 -13.08 -1.87 9.41
CA THR A 51 -13.03 -3.33 9.54
C THR A 51 -12.38 -3.73 10.85
N SER A 52 -12.90 -4.79 11.45
CA SER A 52 -12.37 -5.39 12.68
C SER A 52 -12.28 -6.90 12.55
N TRP A 53 -11.42 -7.49 13.35
CA TRP A 53 -11.27 -8.93 13.52
C TRP A 53 -10.92 -9.23 14.97
N GLN A 54 -11.06 -10.49 15.38
CA GLN A 54 -10.65 -10.93 16.70
C GLN A 54 -9.23 -11.49 16.62
N GLN A 55 -8.31 -10.93 17.43
CA GLN A 55 -6.96 -11.46 17.57
C GLN A 55 -6.93 -12.52 18.68
N VAL A 56 -6.79 -13.79 18.29
CA VAL A 56 -6.63 -14.94 19.20
C VAL A 56 -5.55 -15.87 18.67
N SER A 57 -5.01 -16.76 19.51
CA SER A 57 -4.06 -17.78 19.07
C SER A 57 -4.71 -18.70 18.02
N PRO A 58 -4.01 -19.08 16.94
CA PRO A 58 -2.66 -18.63 16.58
C PRO A 58 -2.67 -17.17 16.10
N PHE A 59 -1.73 -16.34 16.58
CA PHE A 59 -1.71 -14.92 16.23
C PHE A 59 -1.36 -14.68 14.76
N HIS A 60 -2.08 -13.76 14.13
CA HIS A 60 -1.92 -13.40 12.71
C HIS A 60 -1.16 -12.09 12.51
N GLN A 61 -0.53 -11.96 11.34
CA GLN A 61 0.05 -10.73 10.81
C GLN A 61 -0.56 -10.45 9.45
N PHE A 62 -0.67 -9.18 9.08
CA PHE A 62 -1.22 -8.73 7.80
C PHE A 62 -0.22 -7.79 7.14
N ASP A 63 -0.12 -7.87 5.81
CA ASP A 63 0.73 -7.01 5.00
C ASP A 63 0.06 -6.76 3.64
N ASN A 64 0.51 -5.73 2.93
CA ASN A 64 0.10 -5.38 1.58
C ASN A 64 -1.43 -5.24 1.43
N ILE A 65 -2.04 -4.49 2.36
CA ILE A 65 -3.49 -4.20 2.32
C ILE A 65 -3.77 -3.29 1.12
N VAL A 66 -4.39 -3.85 0.09
CA VAL A 66 -4.79 -3.12 -1.11
C VAL A 66 -6.20 -2.57 -0.94
N ILE A 67 -6.33 -1.25 -0.95
CA ILE A 67 -7.62 -0.56 -0.99
C ILE A 67 -7.85 -0.11 -2.43
N SER A 68 -8.87 -0.68 -3.07
CA SER A 68 -9.29 -0.24 -4.40
C SER A 68 -10.26 0.93 -4.24
N ASP A 69 -9.77 2.15 -4.40
CA ASP A 69 -10.64 3.29 -4.64
C ASP A 69 -11.07 3.28 -6.11
N SER A 70 -12.35 3.52 -6.38
CA SER A 70 -12.83 3.77 -7.75
C SER A 70 -12.23 5.05 -8.32
N THR A 71 -11.65 5.90 -7.47
CA THR A 71 -10.96 7.14 -7.81
C THR A 71 -9.46 7.00 -7.58
N THR A 72 -8.76 6.36 -8.52
CA THR A 72 -7.31 6.48 -8.61
C THR A 72 -6.96 7.93 -8.95
N THR A 73 -6.93 8.80 -7.94
CA THR A 73 -6.28 10.10 -8.07
C THR A 73 -4.79 9.82 -8.17
N THR A 74 -4.28 9.79 -9.40
CA THR A 74 -2.85 9.82 -9.66
C THR A 74 -2.23 10.88 -8.75
N VAL A 75 -1.33 10.48 -7.85
CA VAL A 75 -0.56 11.44 -7.04
C VAL A 75 0.13 12.37 -8.03
N PRO A 76 -0.19 13.68 -8.07
CA PRO A 76 0.48 14.58 -9.00
C PRO A 76 1.97 14.58 -8.67
N GLU A 77 2.83 14.41 -9.68
CA GLU A 77 4.25 14.59 -9.47
C GLU A 77 4.49 16.00 -8.91
N PRO A 78 5.41 16.15 -7.93
CA PRO A 78 5.70 17.45 -7.39
C PRO A 78 6.25 18.34 -8.52
N THR A 79 5.64 19.50 -8.71
CA THR A 79 6.02 20.50 -9.73
C THR A 79 7.48 20.98 -9.60
N SER A 80 8.17 20.62 -8.51
CA SER A 80 9.60 20.84 -8.29
C SER A 80 10.51 20.20 -9.33
N ILE A 81 10.09 19.14 -10.02
CA ILE A 81 10.88 18.52 -11.11
C ILE A 81 10.99 19.49 -12.32
N LEU A 82 9.90 20.15 -12.70
CA LEU A 82 9.89 21.17 -13.77
C LEU A 82 10.64 22.43 -13.34
N GLY A 83 10.56 22.80 -12.05
CA GLY A 83 11.36 23.88 -11.46
C GLY A 83 12.86 23.62 -11.55
N LEU A 84 13.32 22.41 -11.20
CA LEU A 84 14.74 22.04 -11.23
C LEU A 84 15.32 22.06 -12.66
N LEU A 85 14.55 21.60 -13.65
CA LEU A 85 14.95 21.59 -15.06
C LEU A 85 15.04 23.00 -15.67
N SER A 86 14.16 23.91 -15.25
CA SER A 86 14.16 25.30 -15.73
C SER A 86 15.32 26.13 -15.15
N PHE A 87 15.70 25.92 -13.89
CA PHE A 87 16.91 26.54 -13.33
C PHE A 87 18.21 26.04 -13.98
N ALA A 88 18.30 24.75 -14.29
CA ALA A 88 19.47 24.18 -14.96
C ALA A 88 19.66 24.74 -16.38
N ALA A 89 18.58 25.01 -17.12
CA ALA A 89 18.63 25.56 -18.47
C ALA A 89 19.02 27.05 -18.50
N ILE A 90 18.63 27.84 -17.49
CA ILE A 90 18.94 29.28 -17.43
C ILE A 90 20.40 29.52 -16.96
N GLY A 91 20.95 28.65 -16.11
CA GLY A 91 22.30 28.79 -15.58
C GLY A 91 23.44 28.54 -16.58
N LEU A 92 23.18 27.86 -17.70
CA LEU A 92 24.19 27.56 -18.73
C LEU A 92 24.36 28.67 -19.78
N GLY A 93 23.42 29.60 -19.90
CA GLY A 93 23.43 30.65 -20.94
C GLY A 93 24.34 31.85 -20.65
N SER A 94 24.71 32.09 -19.39
CA SER A 94 25.48 33.28 -18.98
C SER A 94 27.01 33.11 -19.01
N ALA A 95 27.51 31.89 -19.23
CA ALA A 95 28.96 31.60 -19.23
C ALA A 95 29.64 31.77 -20.61
N LEU A 96 28.91 32.01 -21.69
CA LEU A 96 29.46 32.05 -23.06
C LEU A 96 29.97 33.42 -23.52
N THR A 97 29.81 34.48 -22.73
CA THR A 97 30.24 35.85 -23.12
C THR A 97 31.31 36.39 -22.18
N TYR A 98 32.48 35.76 -22.18
CA TYR A 98 33.66 36.39 -21.58
C TYR A 98 34.89 36.23 -22.48
N LYS A 99 35.00 37.07 -23.52
CA LYS A 99 36.30 37.44 -24.10
C LYS A 99 36.36 38.95 -24.35
N LYS A 100 37.34 39.55 -23.68
CA LYS A 100 37.66 40.99 -23.56
C LYS A 100 37.88 41.68 -24.90
N ALA A 101 37.37 42.90 -25.00
CA ALA A 101 37.95 43.94 -25.86
C ALA A 101 39.18 44.56 -25.17
N ALA A 102 40.29 44.74 -25.90
CA ALA A 102 41.31 45.74 -25.61
C ALA A 102 42.20 45.99 -26.85
N THR A 103 42.13 47.24 -27.31
CA THR A 103 43.04 48.12 -28.07
C THR A 103 43.89 47.57 -29.22
#